data_AF-A0A523PLQ3-F1
#
_entry.id   AF-A0A523PLQ3-F1
#
_cell.length_a   1.000
_cell.length_b   1.000
_cell.length_c   1.000
_cell.angle_alpha   90.00
_cell.angle_beta   90.00
_cell.angle_gamma   90.00
#
_symmetry.space_group_name_H-M   'P 1'
#
loop_
_entity.id
_entity.type
_entity.pdbx_description
1 polymer ?
#
loop_
_entity_poly.entity_id
_entity_poly.type
_entity_poly.pdbx_seq_one_letter_code
_entity_poly.pdbx_strand_id
1 'polypeptide(L)'
;MLPLLRDPTAPPTREVTILKADASVVRAGRWKLITHLGSGGFSKPRKLEPEEGGARGQLYDLEADLGETRNLWSERPDIVARLTDLLAP
;
A
#
# COMPACT_ATOMS: atom_id res chain seq x y z
N MET A 1 10.16 -17.83 -5.10
CA MET A 1 9.80 -17.84 -6.53
C MET A 1 10.04 -19.21 -7.14
N LEU A 2 11.17 -19.89 -6.87
CA LEU A 2 11.45 -21.22 -7.47
C LEU A 2 10.31 -22.26 -7.38
N PRO A 3 9.57 -22.40 -6.26
CA PRO A 3 8.43 -23.33 -6.20
C PRO A 3 7.32 -22.98 -7.22
N LEU A 4 6.90 -21.72 -7.28
CA LEU A 4 5.90 -21.21 -8.24
C LEU A 4 6.34 -21.34 -9.71
N LEU A 5 7.65 -21.26 -9.97
CA LEU A 5 8.20 -21.45 -11.33
C LEU A 5 8.17 -22.91 -11.77
N ARG A 6 8.07 -23.86 -10.83
CA ARG A 6 8.01 -25.30 -11.11
C ARG A 6 6.58 -25.84 -11.07
N ASP A 7 5.73 -25.24 -10.23
CA ASP A 7 4.34 -25.61 -10.04
C ASP A 7 3.49 -24.34 -9.78
N PRO A 8 2.58 -23.96 -10.69
CA PRO A 8 1.74 -22.78 -10.53
C PRO A 8 0.72 -22.90 -9.39
N THR A 9 0.49 -24.11 -8.86
CA THR A 9 -0.40 -24.35 -7.71
C THR A 9 0.33 -24.28 -6.37
N ALA A 10 1.67 -24.16 -6.38
CA ALA A 10 2.45 -23.97 -5.18
C ALA A 10 2.01 -22.70 -4.43
N PRO A 11 2.08 -22.68 -3.09
CA PRO A 11 1.67 -21.52 -2.32
C PRO A 11 2.50 -20.27 -2.68
N PRO A 12 1.91 -19.06 -2.56
CA PRO A 12 2.61 -17.82 -2.84
C PRO A 12 3.86 -17.70 -1.96
N THR A 13 4.98 -17.24 -2.55
CA THR A 13 6.25 -17.13 -1.80
C THR A 13 6.20 -16.02 -0.73
N ARG A 14 5.29 -15.05 -0.85
CA ARG A 14 5.14 -13.96 0.13
C ARG A 14 3.69 -13.49 0.21
N GLU A 15 3.20 -13.28 1.42
CA GLU A 15 1.87 -12.71 1.67
C GLU A 15 1.92 -11.17 1.74
N VAL A 16 3.04 -10.63 2.22
CA VAL A 16 3.26 -9.19 2.38
C VAL A 16 4.51 -8.77 1.62
N THR A 17 4.45 -7.61 0.96
CA THR A 17 5.62 -6.92 0.41
C THR A 17 5.72 -5.55 1.06
N ILE A 18 6.88 -5.24 1.61
CA ILE A 18 7.18 -3.91 2.15
C ILE A 18 8.30 -3.30 1.30
N LEU A 19 8.03 -2.12 0.75
CA LEU A 19 9.05 -1.28 0.11
C LEU A 19 9.36 -0.13 1.07
N LYS A 20 10.64 0.04 1.44
CA LYS A 20 11.13 1.19 2.20
C LYS A 20 12.01 2.05 1.30
N ALA A 21 11.60 3.29 1.10
CA ALA A 21 12.35 4.35 0.40
C ALA A 21 12.13 5.67 1.16
N ASP A 22 11.86 6.77 0.44
CA ASP A 22 11.43 8.05 1.06
C ASP A 22 10.10 7.92 1.83
N ALA A 23 9.33 6.87 1.55
CA ALA A 23 8.14 6.47 2.28
C ALA A 23 8.08 4.94 2.37
N SER A 24 7.18 4.43 3.21
CA SER A 24 6.89 3.00 3.30
C SER A 24 5.65 2.65 2.47
N VAL A 25 5.74 1.56 1.73
CA VAL A 25 4.60 0.96 1.02
C VAL A 25 4.42 -0.46 1.51
N VAL A 26 3.21 -0.80 1.94
CA VAL A 26 2.84 -2.16 2.34
C VAL A 26 1.81 -2.68 1.36
N ARG A 27 2.08 -3.84 0.75
CA ARG A 27 1.09 -4.60 -0.02
C ARG A 27 0.82 -5.92 0.66
N ALA A 28 -0.43 -6.13 1.07
CA ALA A 28 -0.88 -7.35 1.75
C ALA A 28 -2.28 -7.73 1.24
N GLY A 29 -2.36 -8.88 0.56
CA GLY A 29 -3.58 -9.29 -0.15
C GLY A 29 -4.05 -8.22 -1.15
N ARG A 30 -5.33 -7.84 -1.07
CA ARG A 30 -5.93 -6.79 -1.91
C ARG A 30 -5.50 -5.36 -1.55
N TRP A 31 -4.87 -5.15 -0.40
CA TRP A 31 -4.63 -3.81 0.10
C TRP A 31 -3.24 -3.30 -0.21
N LYS A 32 -3.16 -2.00 -0.49
CA LYS A 32 -1.90 -1.25 -0.60
C LYS A 32 -1.97 -0.01 0.27
N LEU A 33 -1.07 0.09 1.24
CA LEU A 33 -0.85 1.25 2.09
C LEU A 33 0.39 2.01 1.62
N ILE A 34 0.32 3.34 1.59
CA ILE A 34 1.44 4.25 1.34
C ILE A 34 1.46 5.30 2.45
N THR A 35 2.60 5.51 3.09
CA THR A 35 2.71 6.40 4.28
C THR A 35 2.92 7.88 3.96
N HIS A 36 2.69 8.31 2.72
CA HIS A 36 2.77 9.71 2.29
C HIS A 36 1.70 10.00 1.25
N LEU A 37 1.46 11.28 0.97
CA LEU A 37 0.58 11.74 -0.11
C LEU A 37 1.40 12.19 -1.33
N GLY A 38 0.81 12.05 -2.52
CA GLY A 38 1.47 12.34 -3.79
C GLY A 38 2.14 11.09 -4.39
N SER A 39 2.71 11.24 -5.59
CA SER A 39 3.17 10.10 -6.39
C SER A 39 4.36 9.35 -5.79
N GLY A 40 5.18 10.01 -4.96
CA GLY A 40 6.45 9.46 -4.46
C GLY A 40 7.51 9.20 -5.54
N GLY A 41 7.24 9.54 -6.82
CA GLY A 41 8.03 9.09 -7.97
C GLY A 41 8.17 10.15 -9.05
N PHE A 42 7.88 9.78 -10.30
CA PHE A 42 8.18 10.61 -11.48
C PHE A 42 7.06 11.61 -11.84
N SER A 43 5.83 11.35 -11.41
CA SER A 43 4.67 12.21 -11.72
C SER A 43 4.49 13.33 -10.69
N LYS A 44 3.99 14.50 -11.13
CA LYS A 44 3.62 15.58 -10.21
C LYS A 44 2.18 15.41 -9.71
N PRO A 45 1.86 15.83 -8.48
CA PRO A 45 2.80 16.26 -7.43
C PRO A 45 3.51 15.05 -6.80
N ARG A 46 4.82 15.19 -6.54
CA ARG A 46 5.63 14.10 -5.94
C ARG A 46 5.31 13.88 -4.46
N LYS A 47 5.11 14.99 -3.74
CA LYS A 47 4.65 15.03 -2.36
C LYS A 47 3.50 16.02 -2.26
N LEU A 48 2.58 15.73 -1.37
CA LEU A 48 1.49 16.60 -0.97
C LEU A 48 1.50 16.67 0.56
N GLU A 49 1.24 17.86 1.08
CA GLU A 49 1.04 18.02 2.52
C GLU A 49 -0.40 17.60 2.87
N PRO A 50 -0.61 16.90 3.99
CA PRO A 50 -1.95 16.57 4.44
C PRO A 50 -2.70 17.81 4.88
N GLU A 51 -3.98 17.89 4.51
CA GLU A 51 -4.89 18.89 5.03
C GLU A 51 -5.30 18.58 6.47
N GLU A 52 -5.76 19.58 7.20
CA GLU A 52 -6.23 19.40 8.59
C GLU A 52 -7.43 18.43 8.61
N GLY A 53 -7.31 17.36 9.41
CA GLY A 53 -8.31 16.28 9.46
C GLY A 53 -8.32 15.37 8.21
N GLY A 54 -7.47 15.63 7.22
CA GLY A 54 -7.36 14.87 6.00
C GLY A 54 -6.56 13.57 6.14
N ALA A 55 -6.52 12.81 5.05
CA ALA A 55 -5.68 11.61 4.97
C ALA A 55 -4.20 11.99 5.11
N ARG A 56 -3.44 11.21 5.89
CA ARG A 56 -1.99 11.41 6.06
C ARG A 56 -1.15 10.54 5.13
N GLY A 57 -1.82 9.65 4.41
CA GLY A 57 -1.23 8.73 3.45
C GLY A 57 -2.31 8.22 2.52
N GLN A 58 -2.03 7.09 1.87
CA GLN A 58 -2.91 6.54 0.85
C GLN A 58 -3.21 5.08 1.18
N LEU A 59 -4.49 4.68 1.05
CA LEU A 59 -4.92 3.29 1.15
C LEU A 59 -5.75 2.97 -0.09
N TYR A 60 -5.37 1.90 -0.79
CA TYR A 60 -6.06 1.44 -1.99
C TYR A 60 -6.47 -0.02 -1.85
N ASP A 61 -7.64 -0.31 -2.42
CA ASP A 61 -8.16 -1.64 -2.65
C ASP A 61 -7.83 -2.06 -4.09
N LEU A 62 -6.79 -2.84 -4.29
CA LEU A 62 -6.33 -3.26 -5.60
C LEU A 62 -7.22 -4.32 -6.27
N GLU A 63 -8.15 -4.95 -5.56
CA GLU A 63 -9.14 -5.83 -6.21
C GLU A 63 -10.29 -5.02 -6.82
N ALA A 64 -10.66 -3.90 -6.18
CA ALA A 64 -11.73 -3.03 -6.67
C ALA A 64 -11.21 -1.89 -7.58
N ASP A 65 -9.97 -1.45 -7.38
CA ASP A 65 -9.38 -0.26 -8.00
C ASP A 65 -7.87 -0.47 -8.24
N LEU A 66 -7.55 -1.20 -9.31
CA LEU A 66 -6.16 -1.42 -9.74
C LEU A 66 -5.43 -0.13 -10.12
N GLY A 67 -6.17 0.94 -10.46
CA GLY A 67 -5.62 2.22 -10.88
C GLY A 67 -5.26 3.16 -9.74
N GLU A 68 -5.52 2.77 -8.48
CA GLU A 68 -5.24 3.59 -7.29
C GLU A 68 -5.92 4.98 -7.37
N THR A 69 -7.14 5.01 -7.89
CA THR A 69 -7.89 6.24 -8.18
C THR A 69 -8.67 6.75 -6.96
N ARG A 70 -9.07 5.87 -6.03
CA ARG A 70 -9.83 6.24 -4.83
C ARG A 70 -9.06 5.92 -3.56
N ASN A 71 -8.59 6.96 -2.87
CA ASN A 71 -7.94 6.83 -1.58
C ASN A 71 -8.97 6.56 -0.47
N LEU A 72 -8.90 5.38 0.14
CA LEU A 72 -9.80 4.90 1.21
C LEU A 72 -9.28 5.16 2.62
N TRP A 73 -8.18 5.92 2.78
CA TRP A 73 -7.51 6.14 4.06
C TRP A 73 -8.47 6.55 5.19
N SER A 74 -9.29 7.57 4.94
CA SER A 74 -10.22 8.09 5.95
C SER A 74 -11.47 7.22 6.13
N GLU A 75 -11.81 6.41 5.13
CA GLU A 75 -12.99 5.54 5.15
C GLU A 75 -12.72 4.21 5.85
N ARG A 76 -11.46 3.74 5.83
CA ARG A 76 -11.05 2.42 6.35
C ARG A 76 -9.90 2.52 7.35
N PRO A 77 -10.08 3.25 8.47
CA PRO A 77 -9.02 3.41 9.48
C PRO A 77 -8.61 2.07 10.12
N ASP A 78 -9.52 1.09 10.15
CA ASP A 78 -9.26 -0.29 10.60
C ASP A 78 -8.15 -0.97 9.77
N ILE A 79 -8.21 -0.81 8.45
CA ILE A 79 -7.23 -1.39 7.53
C ILE A 79 -5.92 -0.61 7.57
N VAL A 80 -6.00 0.73 7.66
CA VAL A 80 -4.82 1.58 7.82
C VAL A 80 -4.02 1.15 9.06
N ALA A 81 -4.68 1.02 10.21
CA ALA A 81 -4.04 0.58 11.44
C ALA A 81 -3.39 -0.80 11.27
N ARG A 82 -4.15 -1.80 10.82
CA ARG A 82 -3.66 -3.17 10.62
C ARG A 82 -2.41 -3.24 9.73
N LEU A 83 -2.40 -2.51 8.61
CA LEU A 83 -1.26 -2.50 7.69
C LEU A 83 -0.09 -1.68 8.22
N THR A 84 -0.36 -0.66 9.02
CA THR A 84 0.68 0.14 9.68
C THR A 84 1.41 -0.69 10.75
N ASP A 85 0.70 -1.57 11.46
CA ASP A 85 1.31 -2.50 12.42
C ASP A 85 2.34 -3.44 11.77
N LEU A 86 2.19 -3.76 10.48
CA LEU A 86 3.18 -4.54 9.72
C LEU A 86 4.50 -3.79 9.47
N LEU A 87 4.55 -2.48 9.72
CA LEU A 87 5.77 -1.67 9.63
C LEU A 87 6.53 -1.61 10.95
N ALA A 88 5.96 -2.09 12.05
CA ALA A 88 6.62 -2.16 13.34
C ALA A 88 7.92 -3.00 13.23
N PRO A 89 8.99 -2.60 13.94
CA PRO A 89 10.27 -3.31 13.92
C PRO A 89 10.19 -4.73 14.50
#